data_AF-A0AAI9BZM0-F1
#
_entry.id   AF-A0AAI9BZM0-F1
#
_cell.length_a   1.000
_cell.length_b   1.000
_cell.length_c   1.000
_cell.angle_alpha   90.00
_cell.angle_beta   90.00
_cell.angle_gamma   90.00
#
_symmetry.space_group_name_H-M   'P 1'
#
loop_
_entity.id
_entity.type
_entity.pdbx_description
1 polymer ?
#
loop_
_entity_poly.entity_id
_entity_poly.type
_entity_poly.pdbx_seq_one_letter_code
_entity_poly.pdbx_strand_id
1 'polypeptide(L)'
;MNILHIATDGNQVFAIVEVRAVCEDRGIPVFLSLIRFDFSRREEVLEELLKTGYLTLSNAWGFEERLGRASLRYAKTFEVRASHFADYRYQGPRSRYGKAMAVFVQDMSWNLKDSVLHEVKSDYSCDIRAFTEEAARRAHRARLDEVLSEGVQSSQSRVRL
;
A
#
# COMPACT_ATOMS: atom_id res chain seq x y z
N MET A 1 -8.63 7.77 -7.93
CA MET A 1 -7.76 6.70 -7.41
C MET A 1 -8.00 6.63 -5.92
N ASN A 2 -8.26 5.44 -5.38
CA ASN A 2 -8.48 5.25 -3.95
C ASN A 2 -7.43 4.29 -3.41
N ILE A 3 -7.01 4.48 -2.17
CA ILE A 3 -6.15 3.51 -1.47
C ILE A 3 -7.04 2.80 -0.48
N LEU A 4 -7.24 1.50 -0.64
CA LEU A 4 -8.25 0.76 0.14
C LEU A 4 -7.65 0.16 1.42
N HIS A 5 -6.38 -0.23 1.35
CA HIS A 5 -5.69 -0.83 2.47
C HIS A 5 -4.22 -0.47 2.36
N ILE A 6 -3.64 0.03 3.44
CA ILE A 6 -2.22 0.37 3.53
C ILE A 6 -1.66 -0.14 4.84
N ALA A 7 -0.48 -0.75 4.79
CA ALA A 7 0.20 -1.30 5.95
C ALA A 7 1.71 -1.09 5.84
N THR A 8 2.36 -0.93 6.98
CA THR A 8 3.81 -0.76 7.06
C THR A 8 4.37 -1.48 8.29
N ASP A 9 5.57 -2.01 8.11
CA ASP A 9 6.42 -2.55 9.17
C ASP A 9 7.45 -1.51 9.65
N GLY A 10 7.39 -0.28 9.13
CA GLY A 10 8.34 0.82 9.43
C GLY A 10 9.55 0.87 8.48
N ASN A 11 9.80 -0.19 7.72
CA ASN A 11 10.86 -0.24 6.70
C ASN A 11 10.28 -0.10 5.29
N GLN A 12 9.19 -0.82 5.02
CA GLN A 12 8.48 -0.84 3.76
C GLN A 12 6.99 -0.63 3.98
N VAL A 13 6.31 -0.26 2.91
CA VAL A 13 4.88 -0.02 2.86
C VAL A 13 4.29 -0.86 1.76
N PHE A 14 3.16 -1.49 2.06
CA PHE A 14 2.31 -2.11 1.08
C PHE A 14 1.00 -1.33 1.00
N ALA A 15 0.50 -1.13 -0.21
CA ALA A 15 -0.79 -0.50 -0.42
C ALA A 15 -1.59 -1.22 -1.51
N ILE A 16 -2.89 -1.37 -1.27
CA ILE A 16 -3.85 -1.78 -2.28
C ILE A 16 -4.49 -0.53 -2.86
N VAL A 17 -4.28 -0.31 -4.14
CA VAL A 17 -4.73 0.87 -4.87
C VAL A 17 -5.83 0.47 -5.85
N GLU A 18 -6.91 1.23 -5.81
CA GLU A 18 -8.06 1.11 -6.70
C GLU A 18 -8.10 2.26 -7.71
N VAL A 19 -8.25 1.85 -8.95
CA VAL A 19 -8.13 2.68 -10.14
C VAL A 19 -9.38 2.41 -10.99
N ARG A 20 -10.44 3.20 -10.80
CA ARG A 20 -11.67 3.18 -11.62
C ARG A 20 -11.55 3.94 -12.92
N ALA A 21 -11.74 3.27 -14.04
CA ALA A 21 -11.90 3.91 -15.34
C ALA A 21 -13.36 4.32 -15.54
N VAL A 22 -13.58 5.54 -16.05
CA VAL A 22 -14.91 6.04 -16.40
C VAL A 22 -15.22 5.58 -17.82
N CYS A 23 -16.18 4.66 -17.96
CA CYS A 23 -16.76 4.29 -19.24
C CYS A 23 -18.28 4.52 -19.16
N GLU A 24 -18.81 5.41 -20.01
CA GLU A 24 -20.22 5.80 -19.97
C GLU A 24 -21.17 4.65 -20.35
N ASP A 25 -20.69 3.68 -21.16
CA ASP A 25 -21.60 2.72 -21.81
C ASP A 25 -21.46 1.25 -21.37
N ARG A 26 -20.42 0.88 -20.60
CA ARG A 26 -20.12 -0.54 -20.30
C ARG A 26 -19.45 -0.74 -18.94
N GLY A 27 -20.26 -0.76 -17.87
CA GLY A 27 -19.79 -1.02 -16.51
C GLY A 27 -18.79 0.01 -16.00
N ILE A 28 -18.35 -0.17 -14.75
CA ILE A 28 -17.31 0.69 -14.17
C ILE A 28 -16.06 -0.18 -14.01
N PRO A 29 -15.21 -0.26 -15.05
CA PRO A 29 -13.98 -1.03 -14.97
C PRO A 29 -13.06 -0.50 -13.86
N VAL A 30 -12.45 -1.43 -13.13
CA VAL A 30 -11.55 -1.14 -12.02
C VAL A 30 -10.28 -1.96 -12.17
N PHE A 31 -9.16 -1.29 -11.98
CA PHE A 31 -7.88 -1.91 -11.75
C PHE A 31 -7.57 -1.87 -10.26
N LEU A 32 -7.35 -3.05 -9.69
CA LEU A 32 -6.80 -3.21 -8.35
C LEU A 32 -5.33 -3.54 -8.50
N SER A 33 -4.47 -2.84 -7.75
CA SER A 33 -3.03 -3.11 -7.74
C SER A 33 -2.52 -3.22 -6.32
N LEU A 34 -1.68 -4.21 -6.06
CA LEU A 34 -0.86 -4.28 -4.86
C LEU A 34 0.50 -3.67 -5.17
N ILE A 35 0.84 -2.60 -4.46
CA ILE A 35 2.13 -1.92 -4.59
C ILE A 35 2.93 -2.05 -3.31
N ARG A 36 4.26 -1.99 -3.46
CA ARG A 36 5.24 -2.02 -2.39
C ARG A 36 6.27 -0.91 -2.59
N PHE A 37 6.68 -0.24 -1.52
CA PHE A 37 7.76 0.75 -1.57
C PHE A 37 8.47 0.89 -0.23
N ASP A 38 9.65 1.50 -0.24
CA ASP A 38 10.40 1.80 0.98
C ASP A 38 9.77 2.99 1.73
N PHE A 39 9.63 2.87 3.04
CA PHE A 39 9.02 3.91 3.88
C PHE A 39 9.79 5.25 3.80
N SER A 40 11.10 5.20 3.56
CA SER A 40 11.94 6.38 3.35
C SER A 40 11.57 7.17 2.09
N ARG A 41 11.01 6.50 1.07
CA ARG A 41 10.68 7.07 -0.25
C ARG A 41 9.21 7.47 -0.38
N ARG A 42 8.46 7.47 0.72
CA ARG A 42 7.00 7.70 0.72
C ARG A 42 6.57 9.00 0.04
N GLU A 43 7.32 10.09 0.19
CA GLU A 43 7.00 11.37 -0.48
C GLU A 43 7.21 11.29 -2.00
N GLU A 44 8.28 10.64 -2.45
CA GLU A 44 8.53 10.40 -3.89
C GLU A 44 7.40 9.54 -4.49
N VAL A 45 6.98 8.50 -3.78
CA VAL A 45 5.89 7.61 -4.21
C VAL A 45 4.56 8.36 -4.25
N LEU A 46 4.27 9.19 -3.24
CA LEU A 46 3.10 10.04 -3.21
C LEU A 46 3.05 10.98 -4.41
N GLU A 47 4.15 11.69 -4.66
CA GLU A 47 4.28 12.55 -5.83
C GLU A 47 4.11 11.77 -7.12
N GLU A 48 4.69 10.58 -7.23
CA GLU A 48 4.59 9.78 -8.44
C GLU A 48 3.15 9.28 -8.66
N LEU A 49 2.46 8.78 -7.63
CA LEU A 49 1.06 8.36 -7.71
C LEU A 49 0.13 9.51 -8.09
N LEU A 50 0.41 10.72 -7.61
CA LEU A 50 -0.32 11.94 -7.96
C LEU A 50 0.01 12.43 -9.38
N LYS A 51 1.29 12.49 -9.76
CA LYS A 51 1.79 13.00 -11.07
C LYS A 51 1.41 12.09 -12.22
N THR A 52 1.63 10.78 -12.05
CA THR A 52 1.30 9.80 -13.08
C THR A 52 -0.20 9.74 -13.29
N GLY A 53 -0.99 10.23 -12.32
CA GLY A 53 -2.43 10.05 -12.24
C GLY A 53 -2.71 8.65 -12.71
N TYR A 54 -2.31 7.61 -11.95
CA TYR A 54 -2.21 6.17 -12.33
C TYR A 54 -3.56 5.54 -12.81
N LEU A 55 -4.48 6.43 -13.16
CA LEU A 55 -5.85 6.33 -13.57
C LEU A 55 -6.25 7.36 -14.66
N THR A 56 -5.34 7.90 -15.48
CA THR A 56 -5.74 8.55 -16.75
C THR A 56 -6.11 7.45 -17.77
N LEU A 57 -6.94 6.51 -17.31
CA LEU A 57 -7.40 5.27 -17.95
C LEU A 57 -8.83 5.40 -18.46
N SER A 58 -9.33 6.63 -18.62
CA SER A 58 -10.53 6.90 -19.42
C SER A 58 -10.38 6.44 -20.88
N ASN A 59 -9.16 6.13 -21.34
CA ASN A 59 -8.88 5.80 -22.73
C ASN A 59 -8.02 4.54 -22.88
N ALA A 60 -8.44 3.37 -22.36
CA ALA A 60 -7.61 2.17 -22.58
C ALA A 60 -8.32 0.81 -22.53
N TRP A 61 -9.03 0.48 -23.60
CA TRP A 61 -9.19 -0.92 -24.00
C TRP A 61 -7.91 -1.52 -24.59
N GLY A 62 -6.86 -0.71 -24.83
CA GLY A 62 -5.52 -1.16 -25.24
C GLY A 62 -4.56 -1.46 -24.08
N PHE A 63 -5.05 -1.60 -22.84
CA PHE A 63 -4.18 -1.68 -21.65
C PHE A 63 -3.78 -3.10 -21.22
N GLU A 64 -4.55 -4.15 -21.53
CA GLU A 64 -4.16 -5.53 -21.20
C GLU A 64 -2.83 -5.92 -21.88
N GLU A 65 -2.65 -5.55 -23.15
CA GLU A 65 -1.43 -5.86 -23.92
C GLU A 65 -0.23 -5.03 -23.45
N ARG A 66 -0.46 -3.81 -22.94
CA ARG A 66 0.60 -2.96 -22.36
C ARG A 66 0.98 -3.40 -20.95
N LEU A 67 0.08 -3.92 -20.12
CA LEU A 67 0.40 -4.31 -18.73
C LEU A 67 1.31 -5.54 -18.62
N GLY A 68 1.31 -6.43 -19.61
CA GLY A 68 2.34 -7.47 -19.72
C GLY A 68 3.76 -6.92 -19.90
N ARG A 69 3.92 -5.64 -20.29
CA ARG A 69 5.22 -4.98 -20.52
C ARG A 69 5.45 -3.66 -19.76
N ALA A 70 4.41 -3.02 -19.24
CA ALA A 70 4.43 -1.67 -18.65
C ALA A 70 4.38 -1.67 -17.13
N SER A 71 3.96 -2.77 -16.50
CA SER A 71 4.05 -2.98 -15.04
C SER A 71 5.49 -2.90 -14.53
N LEU A 72 6.48 -3.13 -15.40
CA LEU A 72 7.92 -3.03 -15.07
C LEU A 72 8.58 -1.67 -15.40
N ARG A 73 7.95 -0.77 -16.17
CA ARG A 73 8.69 0.33 -16.82
C ARG A 73 8.50 1.73 -16.23
N TYR A 74 7.57 1.94 -15.31
CA TYR A 74 7.17 3.30 -14.95
C TYR A 74 7.30 3.70 -13.49
N ALA A 75 7.48 2.75 -12.56
CA ALA A 75 7.71 3.10 -11.17
C ALA A 75 9.17 2.91 -10.77
N LYS A 76 9.93 4.02 -10.76
CA LYS A 76 11.26 4.03 -10.13
C LYS A 76 11.16 4.06 -8.61
N THR A 77 9.99 4.42 -8.08
CA THR A 77 9.76 4.69 -6.66
C THR A 77 9.03 3.57 -5.92
N PHE A 78 8.25 2.73 -6.63
CA PHE A 78 7.52 1.59 -6.05
C PHE A 78 7.50 0.38 -6.98
N GLU A 79 7.29 -0.80 -6.40
CA GLU A 79 7.12 -2.08 -7.09
C GLU A 79 5.62 -2.39 -7.20
N VAL A 80 5.14 -2.76 -8.39
CA VAL A 80 3.79 -3.32 -8.57
C VAL A 80 3.90 -4.84 -8.51
N ARG A 81 3.40 -5.45 -7.42
CA ARG A 81 3.51 -6.89 -7.21
C ARG A 81 2.45 -7.69 -7.95
N ALA A 82 1.24 -7.15 -7.99
CA ALA A 82 0.13 -7.77 -8.69
C ALA A 82 -0.87 -6.70 -9.14
N SER A 83 -1.55 -6.97 -10.25
CA SER A 83 -2.62 -6.12 -10.75
C SER A 83 -3.74 -6.97 -11.33
N HIS A 84 -4.98 -6.59 -11.07
CA HIS A 84 -6.17 -7.29 -11.51
C HIS A 84 -7.22 -6.33 -12.03
N PHE A 85 -7.83 -6.71 -13.15
CA PHE A 85 -8.99 -6.03 -13.71
C PHE A 85 -10.29 -6.64 -13.19
N ALA A 86 -11.22 -5.78 -12.76
CA ALA A 86 -12.53 -6.14 -12.24
C ALA A 86 -13.60 -5.11 -12.65
N ASP A 87 -14.86 -5.38 -12.32
CA ASP A 87 -15.97 -4.43 -12.47
C ASP A 87 -16.40 -3.97 -11.08
N TYR A 88 -16.41 -2.66 -10.86
CA TYR A 88 -16.73 -2.02 -9.58
C TYR A 88 -18.10 -2.41 -9.03
N ARG A 89 -19.05 -2.76 -9.90
CA ARG A 89 -20.42 -3.10 -9.47
C ARG A 89 -20.47 -4.42 -8.70
N TYR A 90 -19.46 -5.28 -8.88
CA TYR A 90 -19.43 -6.61 -8.28
C TYR A 90 -18.28 -6.72 -7.28
N GLN A 91 -18.48 -6.25 -6.05
CA GLN A 91 -17.48 -6.29 -4.97
C GLN A 91 -17.67 -7.43 -3.98
N GLY A 92 -18.65 -8.32 -4.20
CA GLY A 92 -18.91 -9.44 -3.30
C GLY A 92 -17.73 -10.41 -3.20
N PRO A 93 -17.59 -11.18 -2.10
CA PRO A 93 -16.42 -12.04 -1.85
C PRO A 93 -16.12 -13.07 -2.94
N ARG A 94 -17.15 -13.48 -3.70
CA ARG A 94 -17.02 -14.46 -4.80
C ARG A 94 -16.71 -13.83 -6.16
N SER A 95 -16.78 -12.50 -6.28
CA SER A 95 -16.50 -11.79 -7.52
C SER A 95 -14.99 -11.78 -7.82
N ARG A 96 -14.61 -11.37 -9.04
CA ARG A 96 -13.20 -11.14 -9.38
C ARG A 96 -12.57 -10.08 -8.47
N TYR A 97 -13.32 -9.03 -8.15
CA TYR A 97 -12.89 -7.97 -7.23
C TYR A 97 -12.59 -8.54 -5.83
N GLY A 98 -13.58 -9.23 -5.23
CA GLY A 98 -13.43 -9.77 -3.87
C GLY A 98 -12.31 -10.79 -3.76
N LYS A 99 -12.15 -11.65 -4.79
CA LYS A 99 -11.05 -12.61 -4.86
C LYS A 99 -9.68 -11.93 -4.99
N ALA A 100 -9.56 -10.92 -5.85
CA ALA A 100 -8.32 -10.16 -6.00
C ALA A 100 -7.94 -9.45 -4.70
N MET A 101 -8.91 -8.80 -4.05
CA MET A 101 -8.70 -8.14 -2.76
C MET A 101 -8.22 -9.13 -1.70
N ALA A 102 -8.84 -10.30 -1.59
CA ALA A 102 -8.42 -11.34 -0.64
C ALA A 102 -6.97 -11.81 -0.89
N VAL A 103 -6.59 -12.02 -2.14
CA VAL A 103 -5.22 -12.39 -2.52
C VAL A 103 -4.23 -11.28 -2.16
N PHE A 104 -4.57 -10.02 -2.40
CA PHE A 104 -3.69 -8.89 -2.10
C PHE A 104 -3.51 -8.67 -0.60
N VAL A 105 -4.57 -8.80 0.19
CA VAL A 105 -4.50 -8.74 1.66
C VAL A 105 -3.61 -9.86 2.20
N GLN A 106 -3.74 -11.06 1.64
CA GLN A 106 -2.90 -12.20 2.00
C GLN A 106 -1.44 -11.97 1.63
N ASP A 107 -1.16 -11.53 0.40
CA ASP A 107 0.21 -11.24 -0.06
C ASP A 107 0.84 -10.11 0.76
N MET A 108 0.10 -9.04 1.05
CA MET A 108 0.55 -7.98 1.96
C MET A 108 0.93 -8.54 3.33
N SER A 109 0.06 -9.34 3.94
CA SER A 109 0.26 -9.87 5.29
C SER A 109 1.47 -10.80 5.37
N TRP A 110 1.73 -11.59 4.33
CA TRP A 110 2.85 -12.54 4.29
C TRP A 110 4.20 -11.92 3.93
N ASN A 111 4.22 -10.73 3.34
CA ASN A 111 5.45 -10.12 2.80
C ASN A 111 5.93 -8.87 3.58
N LEU A 112 5.19 -8.44 4.59
CA LEU A 112 5.74 -7.54 5.61
C LEU A 112 6.86 -8.29 6.37
N LYS A 113 8.02 -7.65 6.50
CA LYS A 113 9.24 -8.29 7.00
C LYS A 113 9.23 -8.39 8.52
N ASP A 114 8.70 -7.36 9.16
CA ASP A 114 8.59 -7.24 10.60
C ASP A 114 7.12 -7.15 11.02
N SER A 115 6.91 -7.05 12.33
CA SER A 115 5.57 -6.85 12.87
C SER A 115 4.95 -5.56 12.31
N VAL A 116 3.65 -5.63 12.01
CA VAL A 116 2.90 -4.50 11.47
C VAL A 116 2.92 -3.34 12.48
N LEU A 117 3.59 -2.25 12.11
CA LEU A 117 3.71 -1.04 12.94
C LEU A 117 2.45 -0.18 12.83
N HIS A 118 1.92 -0.05 11.61
CA HIS A 118 0.72 0.71 11.33
C HIS A 118 -0.03 0.14 10.14
N GLU A 119 -1.35 0.03 10.26
CA GLU A 119 -2.26 -0.49 9.24
C GLU A 119 -3.55 0.30 9.26
N VAL A 120 -4.06 0.63 8.07
CA VAL A 120 -5.36 1.29 7.88
C VAL A 120 -6.10 0.59 6.75
N LYS A 121 -7.36 0.23 7.03
CA LYS A 121 -8.31 -0.36 6.08
C LYS A 121 -9.48 0.61 5.94
N SER A 122 -9.89 0.88 4.70
CA SER A 122 -10.99 1.77 4.39
C SER A 122 -11.85 1.18 3.28
N ASP A 123 -13.16 1.23 3.47
CA ASP A 123 -14.13 0.84 2.44
C ASP A 123 -14.21 1.88 1.30
N TYR A 124 -13.65 3.07 1.51
CA TYR A 124 -13.78 4.20 0.57
C TYR A 124 -12.42 4.67 0.04
N SER A 125 -11.55 5.16 0.91
CA SER A 125 -10.18 5.56 0.60
C SER A 125 -9.41 5.87 1.88
N CYS A 126 -8.11 5.60 1.88
CA CYS A 126 -7.14 5.98 2.90
C CYS A 126 -6.39 7.22 2.43
N ASP A 127 -6.21 8.19 3.34
CA ASP A 127 -5.27 9.28 3.13
C ASP A 127 -3.86 8.77 3.42
N ILE A 128 -3.09 8.58 2.36
CA ILE A 128 -1.73 8.08 2.42
C ILE A 128 -0.77 9.05 3.10
N ARG A 129 -1.02 10.36 3.05
CA ARG A 129 -0.19 11.35 3.74
C ARG A 129 -0.44 11.31 5.26
N ALA A 130 -1.72 11.27 5.66
CA ALA A 130 -2.06 11.10 7.07
C ALA A 130 -1.51 9.76 7.62
N PHE A 131 -1.61 8.70 6.83
CA PHE A 131 -1.03 7.39 7.17
C PHE A 131 0.49 7.45 7.35
N THR A 132 1.21 8.07 6.41
CA THR A 132 2.68 8.12 6.47
C THR A 132 3.18 8.95 7.66
N GLU A 133 2.51 10.06 7.97
CA GLU A 133 2.82 10.89 9.13
C GLU A 133 2.56 10.13 10.46
N GLU A 134 1.44 9.42 10.56
CA GLU A 134 1.11 8.57 11.71
C GLU A 134 2.12 7.42 11.89
N ALA A 135 2.43 6.72 10.81
CA ALA A 135 3.42 5.66 10.81
C ALA A 135 4.81 6.15 11.25
N ALA A 136 5.25 7.32 10.76
CA ALA A 136 6.53 7.91 11.15
C ALA A 136 6.56 8.22 12.65
N ARG A 137 5.47 8.75 13.20
CA ARG A 137 5.36 9.05 14.63
C ARG A 137 5.41 7.79 15.48
N ARG A 138 4.74 6.71 15.06
CA ARG A 138 4.79 5.41 15.74
C ARG A 138 6.18 4.79 15.68
N ALA A 139 6.86 4.87 14.54
CA ALA A 139 8.24 4.41 14.39
C ALA A 139 9.19 5.16 15.33
N HIS A 140 9.04 6.49 15.43
CA HIS A 140 9.83 7.30 16.34
C HIS A 140 9.59 6.93 17.80
N ARG A 141 8.32 6.75 18.20
CA ARG A 141 7.97 6.34 19.56
C ARG A 141 8.53 4.96 19.92
N ALA A 142 8.41 3.98 19.02
CA ALA A 142 8.95 2.65 19.25
C ALA A 142 10.46 2.66 19.51
N ARG A 143 11.22 3.48 18.77
CA ARG A 143 12.67 3.66 18.99
C ARG A 143 13.00 4.32 20.33
N LEU A 144 12.19 5.29 20.76
CA LEU A 144 12.38 5.91 22.08
C LEU A 144 12.10 4.91 23.21
N ASP A 145 11.05 4.12 23.09
CA ASP A 145 10.70 3.09 24.10
C ASP A 145 11.81 2.03 24.20
N GLU A 146 12.41 1.62 23.08
CA GLU A 146 13.57 0.72 23.03
C GLU A 146 14.77 1.30 23.77
N VAL A 147 15.19 2.53 23.44
CA VAL A 147 16.33 3.21 24.10
C VAL A 147 16.09 3.39 25.61
N LEU A 148 14.87 3.74 26.00
CA LEU A 148 14.52 3.88 27.41
C LEU A 148 14.55 2.53 28.15
N SER A 149 14.12 1.46 27.49
CA SER A 149 14.16 0.10 28.06
C SER A 149 15.60 -0.42 28.23
N GLU A 150 16.50 -0.11 27.30
CA GLU A 150 17.93 -0.46 27.38
C GLU A 150 18.66 0.33 28.48
N GLY A 151 18.34 1.62 28.64
CA GLY A 151 18.89 2.47 29.71
C GLY A 151 18.53 1.99 31.13
N VAL A 152 17.34 1.39 31.28
CA VAL A 152 16.89 0.81 32.56
C VAL A 152 17.61 -0.51 32.86
N GLN A 153 17.88 -1.36 31.86
CA GLN A 153 18.64 -2.61 32.05
C GLN A 153 20.13 -2.37 32.36
N SER A 154 20.73 -1.33 31.77
CA SER A 154 22.11 -0.90 32.08
C SER A 154 22.26 -0.45 33.54
N SER A 155 21.22 0.21 34.09
CA SER A 155 21.24 0.74 35.46
C SER A 155 21.05 -0.34 36.54
N GLN A 156 20.29 -1.40 36.26
CA GLN A 156 20.08 -2.51 37.20
C GLN A 156 21.28 -3.46 37.31
N SER A 157 22.18 -3.46 36.32
CA SER A 157 23.38 -4.31 36.30
C SER A 157 24.53 -3.79 37.18
N ARG A 158 24.42 -2.56 37.72
CA ARG A 158 25.47 -1.93 38.55
C ARG A 158 25.25 -2.00 40.05
N VAL A 159 24.16 -2.60 40.52
CA VAL A 159 23.87 -2.77 41.95
C VAL A 159 23.85 -4.26 42.30
N ARG A 160 25.03 -4.88 42.32
CA ARG A 160 25.30 -6.08 43.12
C ARG A 160 26.64 -5.87 43.81
N LEU A 161 26.56 -5.36 45.03
CA LEU A 161 27.61 -5.43 46.04
C LEU A 161 27.36 -6.65 46.92
#